data_AF-A0A379FTC8-F1
#
_entry.id   AF-A0A379FTC8-F1
#
_cell.length_a   1.000
_cell.length_b   1.000
_cell.length_c   1.000
_cell.angle_alpha   90.00
_cell.angle_beta   90.00
_cell.angle_gamma   90.00
#
_symmetry.space_group_name_H-M   'P 1'
#
loop_
_entity.id
_entity.type
_entity.pdbx_description
1 polymer ?
#
loop_
_entity_poly.entity_id
_entity_poly.type
_entity_poly.pdbx_seq_one_letter_code
_entity_poly.pdbx_strand_id
1 'polypeptide(L)' 'MKLVIIDHTVVDESLKGQGIAKLLVAKVVERMRNEGRKIIPLCPFAKAIFDRTPEYSDIRQ' A
#
# COMPACT_ATOMS: atom_id res chain seq x y z
N MET A 1 0.49 -13.18 14.60
CA MET A 1 0.77 -12.60 13.26
C MET A 1 1.08 -11.12 13.44
N LYS A 2 2.19 -10.61 12.87
CA LYS A 2 2.56 -9.19 13.00
C LYS A 2 1.92 -8.38 11.87
N LEU A 3 1.28 -7.26 12.21
CA LEU A 3 0.64 -6.36 11.27
C LEU A 3 1.54 -5.17 10.94
N VAL A 4 1.29 -4.54 9.79
CA VAL A 4 1.86 -3.24 9.39
C VAL A 4 0.74 -2.30 9.02
N ILE A 5 0.88 -1.04 9.38
CA ILE A 5 -0.05 0.01 9.02
C ILE A 5 0.61 0.88 7.96
N ILE A 6 -0.10 1.14 6.85
CA ILE A 6 0.23 2.25 5.96
C ILE A 6 -0.59 3.44 6.45
N ASP A 7 0.02 4.27 7.30
CA ASP A 7 -0.61 5.42 7.96
C ASP A 7 -0.67 6.62 7.02
N HIS A 8 0.36 6.84 6.21
CA HIS A 8 0.40 7.93 5.25
C HIS A 8 1.18 7.55 3.98
N THR A 9 0.91 8.26 2.88
CA THR A 9 1.64 8.12 1.62
C THR A 9 1.74 9.49 0.97
N VAL A 10 2.96 9.97 0.78
CA VAL A 10 3.26 11.30 0.23
C VAL A 10 4.16 11.13 -0.98
N VAL A 11 3.90 11.94 -1.99
CA VAL A 11 4.82 12.19 -3.10
C VAL A 11 4.91 13.69 -3.28
N ASP A 12 6.07 14.16 -3.72
CA ASP A 12 6.24 15.56 -4.08
C ASP A 12 5.26 15.95 -5.19
N GLU A 13 4.77 17.20 -5.18
CA GLU A 13 3.79 17.66 -6.16
C GLU A 13 4.35 17.63 -7.59
N SER A 14 5.66 17.83 -7.78
CA SER A 14 6.32 17.72 -9.08
C SER A 14 6.21 16.31 -9.68
N LEU A 15 5.96 15.30 -8.84
CA LEU A 15 5.81 13.89 -9.24
C LEU A 15 4.35 13.46 -9.39
N LYS A 16 3.40 14.39 -9.22
CA LYS A 16 1.96 14.12 -9.36
C LYS A 16 1.63 13.64 -10.78
N GLY A 17 0.70 12.69 -10.89
CA GLY A 17 0.25 12.14 -12.17
C GLY A 17 1.17 11.06 -12.77
N GLN A 18 2.35 10.84 -12.20
CA GLN A 18 3.32 9.86 -12.71
C GLN A 18 3.17 8.46 -12.09
N GLY A 19 2.17 8.25 -11.23
CA GLY A 19 1.90 6.94 -10.61
C GLY A 19 2.84 6.54 -9.47
N ILE A 20 3.75 7.42 -9.04
CA ILE A 20 4.77 7.11 -8.01
C ILE A 20 4.15 6.62 -6.69
N ALA A 21 3.08 7.27 -6.22
CA ALA A 21 2.43 6.87 -4.96
C ALA A 21 1.88 5.42 -5.01
N LYS A 22 1.39 4.98 -6.19
CA LYS A 22 0.94 3.59 -6.38
C LYS A 22 2.12 2.61 -6.33
N LEU A 23 3.26 2.98 -6.92
CA LEU A 23 4.48 2.15 -6.87
C LEU A 23 5.00 2.00 -5.44
N LEU A 24 4.94 3.06 -4.62
CA LEU A 24 5.31 2.99 -3.21
C LEU A 24 4.46 1.95 -2.45
N VAL A 25 3.13 2.00 -2.61
CA VAL A 25 2.22 1.02 -1.99
C VAL A 25 2.51 -0.40 -2.46
N ALA A 26 2.74 -0.59 -3.77
CA ALA A 26 3.07 -1.91 -4.33
C ALA A 26 4.36 -2.48 -3.75
N LYS A 27 5.39 -1.65 -3.53
CA LYS A 27 6.65 -2.07 -2.90
C LYS A 27 6.49 -2.47 -1.44
N VAL A 28 5.61 -1.78 -0.70
CA VAL A 28 5.27 -2.19 0.67
C VAL A 28 4.55 -3.55 0.66
N VAL A 29 3.59 -3.75 -0.25
CA VAL A 29 2.90 -5.03 -0.40
C VAL A 29 3.88 -6.18 -0.69
N GLU A 30 4.76 -6.01 -1.68
CA GLU A 30 5.79 -7.00 -2.03
C GLU A 30 6.65 -7.38 -0.81
N ARG A 31 7.15 -6.36 -0.09
CA ARG A 31 7.96 -6.56 1.10
C ARG A 31 7.20 -7.30 2.19
N MET A 32 5.94 -6.94 2.45
CA MET A 32 5.15 -7.55 3.51
C MET A 32 4.76 -9.00 3.18
N ARG A 33 4.55 -9.33 1.90
CA ARG A 33 4.41 -10.73 1.46
C ARG A 33 5.65 -11.54 1.81
N ASN A 34 6.84 -11.02 1.48
CA ASN A 34 8.11 -11.68 1.77
C ASN A 34 8.38 -11.84 3.27
N GLU A 35 7.90 -10.90 4.09
CA GLU A 35 8.00 -10.97 5.56
C GLU A 35 6.88 -11.83 6.21
N GLY A 36 5.90 -12.32 5.44
CA GLY A 36 4.75 -13.07 5.99
C GLY A 36 3.84 -12.22 6.88
N ARG A 37 3.71 -10.93 6.58
CA ARG A 37 2.95 -9.95 7.37
C ARG A 37 1.77 -9.39 6.57
N LYS A 38 0.71 -9.02 7.29
CA LYS A 38 -0.48 -8.38 6.70
C LYS A 38 -0.49 -6.87 6.88
N ILE A 39 -1.20 -6.17 6.01
CA ILE A 39 -1.26 -4.70 5.94
C ILE A 39 -2.66 -4.20 6.31
N ILE A 40 -2.69 -3.15 7.14
CA ILE A 40 -3.86 -2.28 7.37
C ILE A 40 -3.60 -0.94 6.64
N PRO A 41 -4.29 -0.66 5.52
CA PRO A 41 -4.11 0.60 4.80
C PRO A 41 -5.00 1.71 5.40
N LEU A 42 -4.52 2.40 6.43
CA LEU A 42 -5.27 3.50 7.07
C LEU A 42 -5.29 4.78 6.23
N CYS A 43 -4.20 5.07 5.52
CA CYS A 43 -4.14 6.19 4.58
C CYS A 43 -5.27 6.06 3.54
N PRO A 44 -6.11 7.08 3.31
CA PRO A 44 -7.20 7.01 2.33
C PRO A 44 -6.71 6.67 0.91
N PHE A 45 -5.53 7.16 0.53
CA PHE A 45 -4.91 6.83 -0.75
C PHE A 45 -4.56 5.33 -0.83
N ALA A 46 -3.86 4.80 0.17
CA ALA A 46 -3.52 3.38 0.21
C ALA A 46 -4.77 2.51 0.24
N LYS A 47 -5.78 2.88 1.04
CA LYS A 47 -7.08 2.19 1.08
C LYS A 47 -7.70 2.12 -0.31
N ALA A 48 -7.74 3.24 -1.05
CA ALA A 48 -8.30 3.27 -2.39
C ALA A 48 -7.52 2.39 -3.40
N ILE A 49 -6.19 2.28 -3.26
CA ILE A 49 -5.39 1.34 -4.05
C ILE A 49 -5.78 -0.11 -3.74
N PHE A 50 -5.88 -0.46 -2.47
CA PHE A 50 -6.28 -1.81 -2.03
C PHE A 50 -7.70 -2.15 -2.48
N ASP A 51 -8.65 -1.22 -2.35
CA ASP A 51 -10.05 -1.43 -2.75
C ASP A 51 -10.19 -1.66 -4.27
N ARG A 52 -9.28 -1.11 -5.09
CA ARG A 52 -9.28 -1.24 -6.56
C ARG A 52 -8.38 -2.35 -7.11
N THR A 53 -7.65 -3.05 -6.24
CA THR A 53 -6.64 -4.05 -6.62
C THR A 53 -6.99 -5.37 -5.95
N PRO A 54 -7.86 -6.21 -6.55
CA PRO A 54 -8.32 -7.47 -5.96
C PRO A 54 -7.17 -8.41 -5.56
N GLU A 55 -6.04 -8.32 -6.26
CA GLU A 55 -4.82 -9.09 -5.99
C GLU A 55 -4.20 -8.79 -4.63
N TYR A 56 -4.61 -7.73 -3.92
CA TYR A 56 -4.13 -7.40 -2.57
C TYR A 56 -5.03 -7.96 -1.46
N SER A 57 -6.07 -8.72 -1.80
CA SER A 57 -7.00 -9.31 -0.83
C SER A 57 -6.33 -10.32 0.10
N ASP A 58 -5.30 -11.02 -0.37
CA ASP A 58 -4.50 -11.98 0.39
C ASP A 58 -3.74 -11.34 1.57
N ILE A 59 -3.25 -10.11 1.35
CA ILE A 59 -2.38 -9.41 2.29
C ILE A 59 -3.09 -8.37 3.15
N ARG A 60 -4.35 -8.06 2.84
CA ARG A 60 -5.18 -7.15 3.63
C ARG A 60 -5.61 -7.79 4.96
N GLN A 61 -5.57 -7.01 6.04
CA GLN A 61 -6.14 -7.35 7.35
C GLN A 61 -7.45 -6.60 7.61
#